data_AF-A0A1Y2REL4-F1
#
_entry.id   AF-A0A1Y2REL4-F1
#
_cell.length_a   1.000
_cell.length_b   1.000
_cell.length_c   1.000
_cell.angle_alpha   90.00
_cell.angle_beta   90.00
_cell.angle_gamma   90.00
#
_symmetry.space_group_name_H-M   'P 1'
#
loop_
_entity.id
_entity.type
_entity.pdbx_description
1 polymer ?
#
loop_
_entity_poly.entity_id
_entity_poly.type
_entity_poly.pdbx_seq_one_letter_code
_entity_poly.pdbx_strand_id
1 'polypeptide(L)'
;MLNKLLILILVFLAFALVCCSPTTEELYTKAYKLEEEKKYKEAIEVYDRIIKKTGKLQDAWFNKGWCYLQDSNYTKALHFFEIVLKMKGVNSGNSVIIEMNPDLPFASEADRHQISLNEVYYQMAIAKYNLDSLAASYRLFKHCSKQNYNTGNCYVWQGLIWTRYDSMDRACGFFQQAKMIGEGEADRFIDEFCKETK
;
A
#
# COMPACT_ATOMS: atom_id res chain seq x y z
N MET A 1 -10.70 -47.72 30.78
CA MET A 1 -11.59 -46.54 30.87
C MET A 1 -10.79 -45.23 30.87
N LEU A 2 -9.70 -45.14 31.63
CA LEU A 2 -8.79 -43.97 31.68
C LEU A 2 -8.32 -43.48 30.29
N ASN A 3 -7.96 -44.39 29.38
CA ASN A 3 -7.44 -44.04 28.05
C ASN A 3 -8.51 -43.43 27.11
N LYS A 4 -9.78 -43.87 27.21
CA LYS A 4 -10.89 -43.31 26.42
C LYS A 4 -11.29 -41.92 26.93
N LEU A 5 -11.26 -41.72 28.25
CA LEU A 5 -11.51 -40.43 28.88
C LEU A 5 -10.40 -39.41 28.55
N LEU A 6 -9.14 -39.85 28.53
CA LEU A 6 -7.99 -39.03 28.14
C LEU A 6 -8.10 -38.58 26.66
N ILE A 7 -8.49 -39.50 25.76
CA ILE A 7 -8.72 -39.18 24.35
C ILE A 7 -9.87 -38.18 24.19
N LEU A 8 -10.98 -38.34 24.92
CA LEU A 8 -12.10 -37.38 24.92
C LEU A 8 -11.67 -35.99 25.42
N ILE A 9 -10.85 -35.91 26.46
CA ILE A 9 -10.31 -34.64 26.98
C ILE A 9 -9.35 -33.99 25.98
N LEU A 10 -8.50 -34.77 25.31
CA LEU A 10 -7.57 -34.26 24.28
C LEU A 10 -8.32 -33.79 23.02
N VAL A 11 -9.38 -34.49 22.61
CA VAL A 11 -10.26 -34.07 21.52
C VAL A 11 -11.02 -32.80 21.90
N PHE A 12 -11.52 -32.70 23.14
CA PHE A 12 -12.21 -31.51 23.62
C PHE A 12 -11.28 -30.29 23.76
N LEU A 13 -10.04 -30.48 24.23
CA LEU A 13 -9.01 -29.44 24.28
C LEU A 13 -8.56 -29.01 22.88
N ALA A 14 -8.39 -29.95 21.95
CA ALA A 14 -8.11 -29.63 20.55
C ALA A 14 -9.28 -28.86 19.90
N PHE A 15 -10.52 -29.21 20.23
CA PHE A 15 -11.71 -28.51 19.75
C PHE A 15 -11.85 -27.11 20.36
N ALA A 16 -11.52 -26.94 21.64
CA ALA A 16 -11.50 -25.65 22.32
C ALA A 16 -10.40 -24.72 21.77
N LEU A 17 -9.23 -25.25 21.40
CA LEU A 17 -8.14 -24.49 20.78
C LEU A 17 -8.50 -23.98 19.37
N VAL A 18 -9.31 -24.72 18.60
CA VAL A 18 -9.81 -24.30 17.28
C VAL A 18 -10.87 -23.19 17.40
N CYS A 19 -11.61 -23.14 18.52
CA CYS A 19 -12.67 -22.16 18.73
C CYS A 19 -12.18 -20.76 19.16
N CYS A 20 -10.88 -20.61 19.49
CA CYS A 20 -10.32 -19.36 20.01
C CYS A 20 -9.32 -18.64 19.07
N SER A 21 -9.20 -19.06 17.81
CA SER A 21 -8.38 -18.30 16.85
C SER A 21 -9.15 -17.09 16.34
N PRO A 22 -8.56 -15.87 16.35
CA PRO A 22 -9.27 -14.69 15.87
C PRO A 22 -9.67 -14.80 14.40
N THR A 23 -10.81 -14.19 14.08
CA THR A 23 -11.30 -14.10 12.70
C THR A 23 -10.38 -13.21 11.86
N THR A 24 -10.48 -13.30 10.53
CA THR A 24 -9.71 -12.41 9.65
C THR A 24 -10.07 -10.94 9.90
N GLU A 25 -11.36 -10.65 10.05
CA GLU A 25 -11.90 -9.32 10.36
C GLU A 25 -11.39 -8.74 11.69
N GLU A 26 -11.35 -9.56 12.75
CA GLU A 26 -10.78 -9.16 14.04
C GLU A 26 -9.29 -8.81 13.93
N LEU A 27 -8.54 -9.55 13.10
CA LEU A 27 -7.14 -9.26 12.84
C LEU A 27 -6.97 -7.94 12.08
N TYR A 28 -7.79 -7.67 11.06
CA TYR A 28 -7.76 -6.38 10.35
C TYR A 28 -8.10 -5.22 11.28
N THR A 29 -9.16 -5.35 12.07
CA THR A 29 -9.55 -4.33 13.06
C THR A 29 -8.40 -4.04 14.02
N LYS A 30 -7.70 -5.09 14.49
CA LYS A 30 -6.51 -4.93 15.31
C LYS A 30 -5.37 -4.24 14.56
N ALA A 31 -5.09 -4.63 13.32
CA ALA A 31 -4.01 -4.06 12.53
C ALA A 31 -4.25 -2.57 12.25
N TYR A 32 -5.44 -2.18 11.81
CA TYR A 32 -5.81 -0.78 11.56
C TYR A 32 -5.70 0.09 12.82
N LYS A 33 -6.15 -0.43 13.97
CA LYS A 33 -5.96 0.29 15.24
C LYS A 33 -4.47 0.53 15.55
N LEU A 34 -3.61 -0.45 15.30
CA LEU A 34 -2.17 -0.29 15.50
C LEU A 34 -1.57 0.71 14.52
N GLU A 35 -2.05 0.77 13.28
CA GLU A 35 -1.64 1.78 12.29
C GLU A 35 -2.04 3.21 12.73
N GLU A 36 -3.27 3.39 13.23
CA GLU A 36 -3.75 4.67 13.79
C GLU A 36 -2.88 5.12 14.98
N GLU A 37 -2.47 4.17 15.82
CA GLU A 37 -1.53 4.38 16.92
C GLU A 37 -0.06 4.51 16.46
N LYS A 38 0.22 4.45 15.15
CA LYS A 38 1.55 4.49 14.51
C LYS A 38 2.49 3.36 14.96
N LYS A 39 1.92 2.26 15.45
CA LYS A 39 2.63 1.05 15.89
C LYS A 39 2.84 0.09 14.72
N TYR A 40 3.57 0.55 13.70
CA TYR A 40 3.70 -0.16 12.42
C TYR A 40 4.33 -1.54 12.54
N LYS A 41 5.31 -1.73 13.45
CA LYS A 41 5.96 -3.04 13.67
C LYS A 41 4.98 -4.08 14.21
N GLU A 42 4.11 -3.67 15.12
CA GLU A 42 3.08 -4.55 15.70
C GLU A 42 1.96 -4.81 14.69
N ALA A 43 1.59 -3.82 13.88
CA ALA A 43 0.65 -4.01 12.76
C ALA A 43 1.19 -5.03 11.75
N ILE A 44 2.50 -4.97 11.41
CA ILE A 44 3.18 -5.94 10.55
C ILE A 44 3.03 -7.37 11.08
N GLU A 45 3.23 -7.58 12.38
CA GLU A 45 3.05 -8.91 13.00
C GLU A 45 1.60 -9.40 12.89
N VAL A 46 0.62 -8.50 12.95
CA VAL A 46 -0.80 -8.84 12.75
C VAL A 46 -1.07 -9.19 11.28
N TYR A 47 -0.55 -8.44 10.32
CA TYR A 47 -0.65 -8.79 8.90
C TYR A 47 0.02 -10.11 8.56
N ASP A 48 1.15 -10.44 9.20
CA ASP A 48 1.78 -11.75 9.06
C ASP A 48 0.85 -12.90 9.47
N ARG A 49 0.02 -12.69 10.49
CA ARG A 49 -0.99 -13.67 10.91
C ARG A 49 -2.13 -13.79 9.90
N ILE A 50 -2.58 -12.68 9.31
CA ILE A 50 -3.60 -12.68 8.24
C ILE A 50 -3.06 -13.45 7.02
N ILE A 51 -1.87 -13.10 6.55
CA ILE A 51 -1.20 -13.75 5.42
C ILE A 51 -0.98 -15.24 5.67
N LYS A 52 -0.57 -15.63 6.88
CA LYS A 52 -0.40 -17.05 7.26
C LYS A 52 -1.71 -17.81 7.23
N LYS A 53 -2.83 -17.17 7.59
CA LYS A 53 -4.17 -17.78 7.55
C LYS A 53 -4.69 -17.88 6.12
N THR A 54 -4.51 -16.82 5.33
CA THR A 54 -4.91 -16.73 3.93
C THR A 54 -3.92 -15.84 3.16
N GLY A 55 -3.04 -16.47 2.40
CA GLY A 55 -2.05 -15.75 1.59
C GLY A 55 -2.62 -15.05 0.34
N LYS A 56 -3.95 -15.03 0.19
CA LYS A 56 -4.65 -14.57 -1.01
C LYS A 56 -5.20 -13.15 -0.91
N LEU A 57 -5.21 -12.55 0.28
CA LEU A 57 -5.76 -11.20 0.48
C LEU A 57 -4.73 -10.17 0.06
N GLN A 58 -5.02 -9.41 -1.00
CA GLN A 58 -4.07 -8.48 -1.61
C GLN A 58 -3.78 -7.30 -0.68
N ASP A 59 -4.82 -6.78 -0.02
CA ASP A 59 -4.70 -5.69 0.92
C ASP A 59 -3.85 -6.04 2.16
N ALA A 60 -3.83 -7.28 2.65
CA ALA A 60 -2.94 -7.69 3.75
C ALA A 60 -1.46 -7.54 3.36
N TRP A 61 -1.10 -7.96 2.15
CA TRP A 61 0.24 -7.78 1.61
C TRP A 61 0.55 -6.30 1.37
N PHE A 62 -0.41 -5.55 0.83
CA PHE A 62 -0.29 -4.12 0.59
C PHE A 62 -0.10 -3.34 1.90
N ASN A 63 -0.97 -3.54 2.90
CA ASN A 63 -0.91 -2.84 4.18
C ASN A 63 0.35 -3.18 4.97
N LYS A 64 0.84 -4.43 4.86
CA LYS A 64 2.18 -4.78 5.37
C LYS A 64 3.28 -3.94 4.69
N GLY A 65 3.21 -3.80 3.37
CA GLY A 65 4.11 -2.93 2.60
C GLY A 65 3.99 -1.46 3.01
N TRP A 66 2.76 -0.97 3.21
CA TRP A 66 2.48 0.38 3.69
C TRP A 66 3.04 0.62 5.10
N CYS A 67 2.89 -0.33 6.03
CA CYS A 67 3.49 -0.24 7.36
C CYS A 67 5.03 -0.14 7.28
N TYR A 68 5.67 -0.90 6.38
CA TYR A 68 7.11 -0.74 6.14
C TYR A 68 7.47 0.61 5.52
N LEU A 69 6.60 1.17 4.67
CA LEU A 69 6.79 2.50 4.11
C LEU A 69 6.78 3.55 5.24
N GLN A 70 5.83 3.45 6.17
CA GLN A 70 5.73 4.36 7.33
C GLN A 70 6.90 4.18 8.32
N ASP A 71 7.40 2.95 8.50
CA ASP A 71 8.62 2.65 9.26
C ASP A 71 9.91 3.02 8.48
N SER A 72 9.80 3.73 7.35
CA SER A 72 10.91 4.14 6.47
C SER A 72 11.76 2.99 5.91
N ASN A 73 11.25 1.76 5.94
CA ASN A 73 11.89 0.60 5.33
C ASN A 73 11.42 0.41 3.89
N TYR A 74 11.86 1.33 3.03
CA TYR A 74 11.40 1.43 1.63
C TYR A 74 11.70 0.18 0.80
N THR A 75 12.81 -0.51 1.06
CA THR A 75 13.16 -1.76 0.35
C THR A 75 12.17 -2.88 0.66
N LYS A 76 11.79 -3.04 1.93
CA LYS A 76 10.75 -4.03 2.30
C LYS A 76 9.38 -3.62 1.79
N ALA A 77 9.05 -2.32 1.85
CA ALA A 77 7.80 -1.81 1.29
C ALA A 77 7.65 -2.19 -0.19
N LEU A 78 8.68 -1.92 -1.01
CA LEU A 78 8.69 -2.31 -2.42
C LEU A 78 8.55 -3.81 -2.64
N HIS A 79 9.24 -4.62 -1.84
CA HIS A 79 9.13 -6.08 -1.95
C HIS A 79 7.68 -6.57 -1.79
N PHE A 80 6.96 -6.05 -0.80
CA PHE A 80 5.56 -6.45 -0.57
C PHE A 80 4.61 -5.88 -1.64
N PHE A 81 4.84 -4.66 -2.12
CA PHE A 81 4.08 -4.13 -3.26
C PHE A 81 4.29 -4.95 -4.55
N GLU A 82 5.51 -5.44 -4.80
CA GLU A 82 5.78 -6.34 -5.93
C GLU A 82 5.08 -7.69 -5.81
N ILE A 83 4.86 -8.19 -4.58
CA ILE A 83 4.04 -9.39 -4.36
C ILE A 83 2.59 -9.12 -4.79
N VAL A 84 2.02 -7.96 -4.42
CA VAL A 84 0.67 -7.56 -4.84
C VAL A 84 0.56 -7.47 -6.37
N LEU A 85 1.56 -6.88 -7.04
CA LEU A 85 1.60 -6.83 -8.51
C LEU A 85 1.62 -8.22 -9.14
N LYS A 86 2.40 -9.15 -8.59
CA LYS A 86 2.43 -10.55 -9.04
C LYS A 86 1.08 -11.25 -8.84
N MET A 87 0.40 -11.01 -7.72
CA MET A 87 -0.94 -11.55 -7.47
C MET A 87 -1.96 -11.04 -8.49
N LYS A 88 -1.81 -9.81 -8.97
CA LYS A 88 -2.62 -9.22 -10.05
C LYS A 88 -2.22 -9.68 -11.47
N GLY A 89 -1.22 -10.55 -11.60
CA GLY A 89 -0.73 -11.00 -12.91
C GLY A 89 0.04 -9.92 -13.68
N VAL A 90 0.57 -8.91 -13.00
CA VAL A 90 1.39 -7.85 -13.61
C VAL A 90 2.83 -8.34 -13.80
N ASN A 91 3.02 -9.28 -14.74
CA ASN A 91 4.32 -9.82 -15.12
C ASN A 91 4.48 -9.72 -16.65
N SER A 92 5.15 -8.67 -17.12
CA SER A 92 5.71 -8.48 -18.48
C SER A 92 4.87 -8.98 -19.68
N GLY A 93 4.10 -8.06 -20.27
CA GLY A 93 3.79 -8.09 -21.70
C GLY A 93 2.32 -7.98 -22.09
N ASN A 94 1.41 -8.56 -21.30
CA ASN A 94 -0.04 -8.43 -21.49
C ASN A 94 -0.74 -8.77 -20.16
N SER A 95 -1.09 -7.75 -19.38
CA SER A 95 -1.83 -7.93 -18.13
C SER A 95 -3.27 -7.50 -18.33
N VAL A 96 -4.18 -8.47 -18.43
CA VAL A 96 -5.61 -8.20 -18.20
C VAL A 96 -5.77 -8.14 -16.69
N ILE A 97 -5.89 -6.94 -16.16
CA ILE A 97 -6.16 -6.72 -14.74
C ILE A 97 -7.67 -6.86 -14.57
N ILE A 98 -8.11 -7.98 -14.01
CA ILE A 98 -9.51 -8.21 -13.67
C ILE A 98 -9.70 -7.74 -12.24
N GLU A 99 -10.27 -6.54 -12.06
CA GLU A 99 -10.81 -6.10 -10.78
C GLU A 99 -12.27 -6.55 -10.72
N MET A 100 -12.60 -7.41 -9.75
CA MET A 100 -13.97 -7.89 -9.57
C MET A 100 -14.76 -6.85 -8.78
N ASN A 101 -16.07 -6.73 -9.00
CA ASN A 101 -16.89 -5.89 -8.13
C ASN A 101 -17.02 -6.58 -6.75
N PRO A 102 -16.47 -6.00 -5.66
CA PRO A 102 -16.47 -6.62 -4.34
C PRO A 102 -17.87 -6.72 -3.72
N ASP A 103 -18.84 -5.94 -4.21
CA ASP A 103 -20.22 -5.89 -3.72
C ASP A 103 -21.11 -7.01 -4.28
N LEU A 104 -20.56 -7.85 -5.17
CA LEU A 104 -21.31 -8.97 -5.72
C LEU A 104 -21.58 -10.02 -4.64
N PRO A 105 -22.79 -10.59 -4.56
CA PRO A 105 -23.13 -11.60 -3.54
C PRO A 105 -22.24 -12.85 -3.57
N PHE A 106 -21.64 -13.14 -4.72
CA PHE A 106 -20.74 -14.28 -4.93
C PHE A 106 -19.25 -13.92 -4.90
N ALA A 107 -18.90 -12.66 -4.59
CA ALA A 107 -17.52 -12.26 -4.40
C ALA A 107 -16.87 -13.15 -3.32
N SER A 108 -15.68 -13.65 -3.58
CA SER A 108 -14.89 -14.35 -2.56
C SER A 108 -14.35 -13.35 -1.53
N GLU A 109 -13.83 -13.86 -0.41
CA GLU A 109 -13.11 -13.02 0.55
C GLU A 109 -11.93 -12.30 -0.12
N ALA A 110 -11.22 -12.97 -1.02
CA ALA A 110 -10.10 -12.37 -1.76
C ALA A 110 -10.54 -11.24 -2.71
N ASP A 111 -11.72 -11.36 -3.32
CA ASP A 111 -12.26 -10.33 -4.21
C ASP A 111 -12.66 -9.07 -3.43
N ARG A 112 -13.14 -9.24 -2.19
CA ARG A 112 -13.44 -8.13 -1.27
C ARG A 112 -12.20 -7.41 -0.75
N HIS A 113 -11.07 -8.11 -0.70
CA HIS A 113 -9.78 -7.64 -0.18
C HIS A 113 -8.79 -7.31 -1.32
N GLN A 114 -9.31 -6.90 -2.48
CA GLN A 114 -8.50 -6.43 -3.60
C GLN A 114 -8.08 -4.97 -3.39
N ILE A 115 -6.89 -4.61 -3.85
CA ILE A 115 -6.39 -3.24 -3.80
C ILE A 115 -6.31 -2.66 -5.22
N SER A 116 -6.58 -1.37 -5.42
CA SER A 116 -6.43 -0.76 -6.76
C SER A 116 -4.97 -0.77 -7.21
N LEU A 117 -4.72 -1.05 -8.49
CA LEU A 117 -3.38 -0.97 -9.05
C LEU A 117 -2.75 0.43 -8.88
N ASN A 118 -3.56 1.48 -9.03
CA ASN A 118 -3.07 2.86 -8.97
C ASN A 118 -2.55 3.22 -7.58
N GLU A 119 -3.19 2.70 -6.52
CA GLU A 119 -2.74 2.83 -5.14
C GLU A 119 -1.37 2.14 -4.95
N VAL A 120 -1.22 0.91 -5.44
CA VAL A 120 0.06 0.18 -5.36
C VAL A 120 1.18 0.97 -6.05
N TYR A 121 0.94 1.47 -7.26
CA TYR A 121 1.92 2.28 -7.99
C TYR A 121 2.26 3.59 -7.29
N TYR A 122 1.28 4.26 -6.69
CA TYR A 122 1.50 5.50 -5.97
C TYR A 122 2.40 5.29 -4.74
N GLN A 123 2.11 4.27 -3.91
CA GLN A 123 2.96 3.95 -2.76
C GLN A 123 4.35 3.46 -3.19
N MET A 124 4.46 2.69 -4.27
CA MET A 124 5.75 2.32 -4.85
C MET A 124 6.55 3.55 -5.34
N ALA A 125 5.88 4.55 -5.90
CA ALA A 125 6.52 5.78 -6.36
C ALA A 125 7.15 6.55 -5.19
N ILE A 126 6.44 6.65 -4.06
CA ILE A 126 6.95 7.24 -2.82
C ILE A 126 8.16 6.45 -2.29
N ALA A 127 8.06 5.12 -2.23
CA ALA A 127 9.20 4.28 -1.81
C ALA A 127 10.43 4.48 -2.71
N LYS A 128 10.24 4.51 -4.04
CA LYS A 128 11.31 4.72 -5.01
C LYS A 128 11.92 6.12 -4.93
N TYR A 129 11.12 7.14 -4.62
CA TYR A 129 11.64 8.50 -4.38
C TYR A 129 12.62 8.51 -3.21
N ASN A 130 12.24 7.90 -2.09
CA ASN A 130 13.06 7.84 -0.88
C ASN A 130 14.31 6.95 -1.04
N LEU A 131 14.28 5.99 -1.96
CA LEU A 131 15.43 5.18 -2.37
C LEU A 131 16.29 5.84 -3.47
N ASP A 132 16.05 7.12 -3.77
CA ASP A 132 16.77 7.87 -4.82
C ASP A 132 16.62 7.29 -6.24
N SER A 133 15.62 6.43 -6.45
CA SER A 133 15.26 5.87 -7.75
C SER A 133 14.33 6.82 -8.51
N LEU A 134 14.77 8.08 -8.67
CA LEU A 134 13.95 9.23 -9.10
C LEU A 134 13.27 9.02 -10.46
N ALA A 135 13.99 8.53 -11.47
CA ALA A 135 13.42 8.27 -12.79
C ALA A 135 12.30 7.21 -12.76
N ALA A 136 12.44 6.18 -11.93
CA ALA A 136 11.42 5.15 -11.78
C ALA A 136 10.20 5.67 -10.99
N SER A 137 10.44 6.45 -9.95
CA SER A 137 9.41 7.16 -9.19
C SER A 137 8.59 8.09 -10.10
N TYR A 138 9.26 8.92 -10.91
CA TYR A 138 8.61 9.83 -11.85
C TYR A 138 7.69 9.11 -12.84
N ARG A 139 8.14 7.97 -13.40
CA ARG A 139 7.32 7.16 -14.32
C ARG A 139 6.03 6.67 -13.66
N LEU A 140 6.09 6.27 -12.39
CA LEU A 140 4.92 5.81 -11.65
C LEU A 140 3.97 6.97 -11.33
N PHE A 141 4.45 8.10 -10.80
CA PHE A 141 3.59 9.27 -10.58
C PHE A 141 2.95 9.78 -11.88
N LYS A 142 3.69 9.74 -12.99
CA LYS A 142 3.16 10.08 -14.32
C LYS A 142 2.11 9.10 -14.80
N HIS A 143 2.22 7.83 -14.44
CA HIS A 143 1.18 6.86 -14.71
C HIS A 143 -0.07 7.16 -13.88
N CYS A 144 0.07 7.34 -12.57
CA CYS A 144 -1.03 7.66 -11.66
C CYS A 144 -1.79 8.94 -12.06
N SER A 145 -1.07 10.02 -12.40
CA SER A 145 -1.71 11.27 -12.84
C SER A 145 -2.51 11.10 -14.14
N LYS A 146 -2.01 10.29 -15.10
CA LYS A 146 -2.76 9.95 -16.32
C LYS A 146 -4.03 9.13 -16.05
N GLN A 147 -4.05 8.36 -14.96
CA GLN A 147 -5.23 7.60 -14.52
C GLN A 147 -6.17 8.42 -13.63
N ASN A 148 -5.94 9.74 -13.50
CA ASN A 148 -6.67 10.63 -12.58
C ASN A 148 -6.64 10.20 -11.11
N TYR A 149 -5.59 9.46 -10.71
CA TYR A 149 -5.42 8.99 -9.35
C TYR A 149 -4.44 9.91 -8.60
N ASN A 150 -4.91 10.55 -7.52
CA ASN A 150 -4.14 11.51 -6.72
C ASN A 150 -3.38 12.55 -7.56
N THR A 151 -4.03 13.12 -8.58
CA THR A 151 -3.38 13.93 -9.62
C THR A 151 -2.63 15.15 -9.06
N GLY A 152 -3.21 15.86 -8.09
CA GLY A 152 -2.58 17.00 -7.40
C GLY A 152 -1.25 16.61 -6.75
N ASN A 153 -1.31 15.67 -5.83
CA ASN A 153 -0.13 15.09 -5.20
C ASN A 153 0.87 14.50 -6.20
N CYS A 154 0.43 13.87 -7.29
CA CYS A 154 1.33 13.37 -8.33
C CYS A 154 2.14 14.50 -8.98
N TYR A 155 1.53 15.66 -9.23
CA TYR A 155 2.26 16.83 -9.72
C TYR A 155 3.22 17.38 -8.66
N VAL A 156 2.81 17.45 -7.40
CA VAL A 156 3.72 17.83 -6.30
C VAL A 156 4.95 16.92 -6.27
N TRP A 157 4.77 15.60 -6.28
CA TRP A 157 5.87 14.64 -6.30
C TRP A 157 6.76 14.76 -7.54
N GLN A 158 6.18 15.01 -8.72
CA GLN A 158 6.95 15.27 -9.93
C GLN A 158 7.78 16.55 -9.81
N GLY A 159 7.22 17.61 -9.21
CA GLY A 159 7.95 18.83 -8.88
C GLY A 159 9.14 18.56 -7.97
N LEU A 160 8.91 17.85 -6.86
CA LEU A 160 9.96 17.43 -5.90
C LEU A 160 11.03 16.55 -6.55
N ILE A 161 10.68 15.71 -7.52
CA ILE A 161 11.68 14.94 -8.27
C ILE A 161 12.56 15.88 -9.12
N TRP A 162 11.97 16.89 -9.77
CA TRP A 162 12.73 17.84 -10.58
C TRP A 162 13.58 18.81 -9.77
N THR A 163 13.19 19.15 -8.53
CA THR A 163 14.07 19.90 -7.62
C THR A 163 15.32 19.09 -7.28
N ARG A 164 15.19 17.76 -7.07
CA ARG A 164 16.33 16.86 -6.86
C ARG A 164 17.21 16.64 -8.10
N TYR A 165 16.72 16.98 -9.28
CA TYR A 165 17.48 17.01 -10.53
C TYR A 165 18.04 18.42 -10.85
N ASP A 166 17.95 19.38 -9.94
CA ASP A 166 18.38 20.78 -10.11
C ASP A 166 17.72 21.49 -11.31
N SER A 167 16.51 21.08 -11.70
CA SER A 167 15.75 21.70 -12.78
C SER A 167 14.54 22.45 -12.23
N MET A 168 14.80 23.65 -11.69
CA MET A 168 13.77 24.46 -11.02
C MET A 168 12.65 24.88 -11.96
N ASP A 169 12.94 25.22 -13.22
CA ASP A 169 11.90 25.56 -14.22
C ASP A 169 10.86 24.43 -14.38
N ARG A 170 11.33 23.18 -14.46
CA ARG A 170 10.45 22.01 -14.57
C ARG A 170 9.71 21.79 -13.27
N ALA A 171 10.39 21.88 -12.13
CA ALA A 171 9.77 21.71 -10.82
C ALA A 171 8.61 22.70 -10.62
N CYS A 172 8.84 23.97 -10.94
CA CYS A 172 7.86 25.03 -10.86
C CYS A 172 6.68 24.83 -11.79
N GLY A 173 6.90 24.33 -13.01
CA GLY A 173 5.82 23.93 -13.90
C GLY A 173 4.87 22.90 -13.27
N PHE A 174 5.42 21.90 -12.58
CA PHE A 174 4.60 20.90 -11.88
C PHE A 174 3.89 21.45 -10.65
N PHE A 175 4.54 22.28 -9.83
CA PHE A 175 3.86 22.89 -8.68
C PHE A 175 2.73 23.83 -9.12
N GLN A 176 2.91 24.58 -10.21
CA GLN A 176 1.84 25.37 -10.82
C GLN A 176 0.69 24.49 -11.33
N GLN A 177 0.98 23.34 -11.94
CA GLN A 177 -0.04 22.38 -12.33
C GLN A 177 -0.84 21.86 -11.13
N ALA A 178 -0.16 21.52 -10.03
CA ALA A 178 -0.81 21.12 -8.78
C ALA A 178 -1.74 22.21 -8.26
N LYS A 179 -1.28 23.48 -8.23
CA LYS A 179 -2.08 24.63 -7.82
C LYS A 179 -3.33 24.84 -8.70
N MET A 180 -3.18 24.72 -10.02
CA MET A 180 -4.30 24.90 -10.97
C MET A 180 -5.45 23.92 -10.72
N ILE A 181 -5.16 22.72 -10.21
CA ILE A 181 -6.18 21.71 -9.89
C ILE A 181 -6.59 21.71 -8.40
N GLY A 182 -6.17 22.73 -7.65
CA GLY A 182 -6.59 22.94 -6.26
C GLY A 182 -5.83 22.12 -5.22
N GLU A 183 -4.64 21.61 -5.52
CA GLU A 183 -3.81 20.92 -4.54
C GLU A 183 -3.29 21.89 -3.47
N GLY A 184 -3.69 21.67 -2.22
CA GLY A 184 -3.51 22.64 -1.14
C GLY A 184 -2.05 22.87 -0.74
N GLU A 185 -1.19 21.87 -0.92
CA GLU A 185 0.24 21.99 -0.61
C GLU A 185 1.05 22.71 -1.70
N ALA A 186 0.47 22.94 -2.88
CA ALA A 186 1.19 23.47 -4.03
C ALA A 186 1.80 24.86 -3.79
N ASP A 187 1.07 25.75 -3.12
CA ASP A 187 1.53 27.12 -2.83
C ASP A 187 2.80 27.15 -1.98
N ARG A 188 2.90 26.25 -0.98
CA ARG A 188 4.10 26.12 -0.16
C ARG A 188 5.33 25.82 -1.02
N PHE A 189 5.21 24.88 -1.95
CA PHE A 189 6.33 24.49 -2.81
C PHE A 189 6.69 25.55 -3.85
N ILE A 190 5.70 26.27 -4.38
CA ILE A 190 5.95 27.43 -5.24
C ILE A 190 6.72 28.49 -4.47
N ASP A 191 6.31 28.77 -3.24
CA ASP A 191 6.95 29.76 -2.39
C ASP A 191 8.38 29.40 -2.01
N GLU A 192 8.67 28.11 -1.85
CA GLU A 192 9.98 27.58 -1.48
C GLU A 192 10.94 27.52 -2.68
N PHE A 193 10.49 27.03 -3.83
CA PHE A 193 11.36 26.67 -4.96
C PHE A 193 11.29 27.60 -6.17
N CYS A 194 10.23 28.40 -6.29
CA CYS A 194 9.91 29.10 -7.54
C CYS A 194 9.97 30.63 -7.44
N LYS A 195 10.37 31.16 -6.28
CA LYS A 195 10.66 32.58 -6.16
C LYS A 195 12.02 32.86 -6.80
N GLU A 196 12.02 33.68 -7.83
CA GLU A 196 13.25 34.23 -8.39
C GLU A 196 14.05 34.91 -7.26
N THR A 197 15.31 34.53 -7.10
CA THR A 197 16.30 35.39 -6.45
C THR A 197 16.30 36.72 -7.20
N LYS A 198 15.77 37.77 -6.56
CA LYS A 198 16.00 39.15 -6.97
C LYS A 198 17.49 39.48 -6.90
#